data_AF-A0A2T4VJ28-F1
#
_entry.id   AF-A0A2T4VJ28-F1
#
_cell.length_a   1.000
_cell.length_b   1.000
_cell.length_c   1.000
_cell.angle_alpha   90.00
_cell.angle_beta   90.00
_cell.angle_gamma   90.00
#
_symmetry.space_group_name_H-M   'P 1'
#
loop_
_entity.id
_entity.type
_entity.pdbx_description
1 polymer ?
#
loop_
_entity_poly.entity_id
_entity_poly.type
_entity_poly.pdbx_seq_one_letter_code
_entity_poly.pdbx_strand_id
1 'polypeptide(L)'
;MMLGKLLRGLFRTGATSPSQATRLARSTTLEVVTWLGPGDVMDVRFGSDAGKELGTLRGEVAPGQAPQKLGCRLSLPAGAGTLVLRGTANAPESERRRMKNWKFRIPLVDAAPLMGPLRQAGTDVGTRLARFAEAEREFAGEWDIPGRVALAPRAAPEAIEAAESRLGMRLPGELAALLRHSDGLELEGHRLLPARELDRLSRFLGQWNYAEQTLADLPAEVQRLYRESVVLFLENGDGVGALLVDREVFYWFHEERLANPLLLVDGDGRRMDFTQTFVWLMERFVLERHADALESGILVDSSAPVTTLRLRNLPKDYGSLSLRLEPVPAV
;
A
#
# COMPACT_ATOMS: atom_id res chain seq x y z
N MET A 1 -9.83 -20.78 40.42
CA MET A 1 -8.76 -21.66 39.92
C MET A 1 -9.18 -22.20 38.54
N MET A 2 -9.08 -21.38 37.49
CA MET A 2 -9.24 -21.77 36.06
C MET A 2 -8.65 -20.68 35.15
N LEU A 3 -7.42 -20.23 35.46
CA LEU A 3 -6.61 -19.38 34.57
C LEU A 3 -5.41 -20.22 34.14
N GLY A 4 -5.51 -20.93 33.01
CA GLY A 4 -4.43 -21.82 32.59
C GLY A 4 -4.40 -22.25 31.12
N LYS A 5 -5.33 -21.83 30.26
CA LYS A 5 -5.40 -22.35 28.87
C LYS A 5 -5.78 -21.33 27.79
N LEU A 6 -5.40 -20.05 27.94
CA LEU A 6 -5.68 -18.99 26.94
C LEU A 6 -4.42 -18.24 26.47
N LEU A 7 -3.29 -18.95 26.37
CA LEU A 7 -2.03 -18.44 25.82
C LEU A 7 -1.43 -19.35 24.73
N ARG A 8 -2.28 -20.00 23.93
CA ARG A 8 -1.84 -20.80 22.76
C ARG A 8 -2.54 -20.45 21.44
N GLY A 9 -3.20 -19.29 21.37
CA GLY A 9 -4.08 -18.94 20.24
C GLY A 9 -3.51 -18.02 19.15
N LEU A 10 -2.36 -17.38 19.35
CA LEU A 10 -1.83 -16.37 18.41
C LEU A 10 -0.53 -16.76 17.68
N PHE A 11 -0.12 -18.02 17.83
CA PHE A 11 0.81 -18.69 16.93
C PHE A 11 0.34 -20.15 16.82
N ARG A 12 -0.87 -20.37 16.28
CA ARG A 12 -1.14 -21.67 15.66
C ARG A 12 -0.30 -21.67 14.41
N THR A 13 0.87 -22.28 14.49
CA THR A 13 1.62 -22.78 13.35
C THR A 13 0.73 -23.83 12.67
N GLY A 14 -0.28 -23.39 11.93
CA GLY A 14 -0.63 -24.09 10.70
C GLY A 14 0.68 -24.10 9.92
N ALA A 15 1.23 -25.28 9.71
CA ALA A 15 2.50 -25.41 9.02
C ALA A 15 2.26 -25.13 7.53
N THR A 16 2.09 -23.86 7.17
CA THR A 16 2.69 -23.39 5.93
C THR A 16 4.19 -23.64 6.10
N SER A 17 4.72 -24.56 5.30
CA SER A 17 6.08 -25.05 5.45
C SER A 17 7.05 -23.86 5.51
N PRO A 18 7.93 -23.75 6.54
CA PRO A 18 8.98 -22.74 6.60
C PRO A 18 9.92 -22.72 5.38
N SER A 19 9.77 -23.67 4.45
CA SER A 19 10.55 -23.80 3.22
C SER A 19 10.23 -22.78 2.13
N GLN A 20 9.19 -21.95 2.26
CA GLN A 20 8.81 -20.99 1.21
C GLN A 20 9.20 -19.53 1.50
N ALA A 21 9.93 -19.22 2.57
CA ALA A 21 10.43 -17.85 2.76
C ALA A 21 11.42 -17.50 1.63
N THR A 22 10.97 -16.72 0.64
CA THR A 22 11.80 -16.22 -0.44
C THR A 22 12.77 -15.21 0.14
N ARG A 23 14.07 -15.55 0.12
CA ARG A 23 15.13 -14.63 0.49
C ARG A 23 15.13 -13.46 -0.50
N LEU A 24 15.47 -12.26 0.00
CA LEU A 24 15.59 -11.09 -0.86
C LEU A 24 16.61 -11.34 -1.98
N ALA A 25 16.20 -11.17 -3.23
CA ALA A 25 17.07 -11.33 -4.40
C ALA A 25 18.16 -10.25 -4.45
N ARG A 26 17.88 -9.07 -3.89
CA ARG A 26 18.75 -7.90 -3.91
C ARG A 26 18.78 -7.22 -2.54
N SER A 27 19.84 -6.45 -2.30
CA SER A 27 19.84 -5.54 -1.16
C SER A 27 18.80 -4.45 -1.36
N THR A 28 18.10 -4.07 -0.29
CA THR A 28 17.08 -3.02 -0.34
C THR A 28 17.13 -2.16 0.91
N THR A 29 16.58 -0.96 0.83
CA THR A 29 16.42 -0.05 1.97
C THR A 29 14.99 -0.14 2.48
N LEU A 30 14.82 -0.42 3.76
CA LEU A 30 13.54 -0.25 4.44
C LEU A 30 13.50 1.10 5.12
N GLU A 31 12.41 1.84 4.95
CA GLU A 31 12.08 2.99 5.80
C GLU A 31 11.01 2.57 6.80
N VAL A 32 11.39 2.37 8.06
CA VAL A 32 10.45 2.00 9.12
C VAL A 32 9.95 3.25 9.80
N VAL A 33 8.63 3.48 9.79
CA VAL A 33 7.98 4.63 10.40
C VAL A 33 6.96 4.22 11.46
N THR A 34 6.79 5.05 12.49
CA THR A 34 5.69 4.92 13.46
C THR A 34 5.27 6.28 14.00
N TRP A 35 4.19 6.30 14.77
CA TRP A 35 3.72 7.47 15.50
C TRP A 35 3.72 7.14 16.99
N LEU A 36 4.32 8.03 17.78
CA LEU A 36 4.27 7.99 19.24
C LEU A 36 3.23 9.00 19.74
N GLY A 37 2.35 8.57 20.62
CA GLY A 37 1.41 9.42 21.34
C GLY A 37 2.01 9.97 22.64
N PRO A 38 1.31 10.90 23.31
CA PRO A 38 1.76 11.46 24.58
C PRO A 38 1.99 10.38 25.65
N GLY A 39 3.19 10.33 26.23
CA GLY A 39 3.62 9.37 27.24
C GLY A 39 4.32 8.12 26.68
N ASP A 40 4.35 7.95 25.36
CA ASP A 40 5.02 6.81 24.73
C ASP A 40 6.54 6.95 24.79
N VAL A 41 7.20 5.82 25.06
CA VAL A 41 8.65 5.63 24.90
C VAL A 41 8.84 4.39 24.05
N MET A 42 9.78 4.43 23.13
CA MET A 42 10.14 3.30 22.28
C MET A 42 11.65 3.24 22.09
N ASP A 43 12.20 2.03 22.19
CA ASP A 43 13.58 1.67 21.82
C ASP A 43 13.54 0.30 21.14
N VAL A 44 13.61 0.29 19.81
CA VAL A 44 13.57 -0.92 18.98
C VAL A 44 14.87 -1.03 18.19
N ARG A 45 15.49 -2.19 18.25
CA ARG A 45 16.65 -2.58 17.45
C ARG A 45 16.22 -3.59 16.40
N PHE A 46 16.70 -3.35 15.18
CA PHE A 46 16.47 -4.21 14.02
C PHE A 46 17.73 -4.99 13.71
N GLY A 47 17.60 -6.27 13.40
CA GLY A 47 18.70 -7.15 13.01
C GLY A 47 18.29 -8.11 11.90
N SER A 48 19.25 -8.79 11.29
CA SER A 48 19.00 -9.87 10.32
C SER A 48 19.04 -11.26 10.97
N ASP A 49 18.67 -12.28 10.20
CA ASP A 49 18.90 -13.69 10.51
C ASP A 49 20.37 -14.03 10.80
N ALA A 50 21.32 -13.39 10.10
CA ALA A 50 22.75 -13.50 10.34
C ALA A 50 23.23 -12.82 11.65
N GLY A 51 22.32 -12.22 12.41
CA GLY A 51 22.63 -11.56 13.69
C GLY A 51 23.27 -10.18 13.55
N LYS A 52 23.39 -9.64 12.33
CA LYS A 52 23.86 -8.27 12.09
C LYS A 52 22.80 -7.27 12.55
N GLU A 53 23.21 -6.25 13.31
CA GLU A 53 22.35 -5.11 13.61
C GLU A 53 22.20 -4.22 12.37
N LEU A 54 20.96 -3.89 12.03
CA LEU A 54 20.60 -3.14 10.83
C LEU A 54 20.28 -1.67 11.14
N GLY A 55 19.84 -1.37 12.36
CA GLY A 55 19.51 -0.03 12.81
C GLY A 55 18.66 -0.02 14.07
N THR A 56 18.33 1.19 14.54
CA THR A 56 17.52 1.40 15.74
C THR A 56 16.48 2.49 15.51
N LEU A 57 15.34 2.36 16.17
CA LEU A 57 14.25 3.33 16.22
C LEU A 57 13.99 3.66 17.68
N ARG A 58 14.35 4.89 18.09
CA ARG A 58 14.24 5.34 19.48
C ARG A 58 13.58 6.70 19.56
N GLY A 59 12.67 6.86 20.50
CA GLY A 59 12.11 8.16 20.85
C GLY A 59 11.16 8.10 22.03
N GLU A 60 10.79 9.28 22.50
CA GLU A 60 9.91 9.50 23.64
C GLU A 60 9.09 10.75 23.39
N VAL A 61 7.81 10.69 23.74
CA VAL A 61 6.89 11.84 23.70
C VAL A 61 6.41 12.07 25.12
N ALA A 62 6.68 13.25 25.68
CA ALA A 62 6.27 13.55 27.05
C ALA A 62 4.74 13.64 27.18
N PRO A 63 4.17 13.38 28.37
CA PRO A 63 2.74 13.59 28.60
C PRO A 63 2.31 15.02 28.23
N GLY A 64 1.19 15.14 27.50
CA GLY A 64 0.65 16.43 27.04
C GLY A 64 1.30 17.00 25.77
N GLN A 65 2.32 16.36 25.19
CA GLN A 65 2.86 16.74 23.88
C GLN A 65 2.02 16.16 22.74
N ALA A 66 2.02 16.85 21.60
CA ALA A 66 1.39 16.35 20.38
C ALA A 66 2.09 15.05 19.90
N PRO A 67 1.37 14.13 19.23
CA PRO A 67 1.97 12.93 18.67
C PRO A 67 3.15 13.24 17.74
N GLN A 68 4.20 12.43 17.81
CA GLN A 68 5.41 12.59 17.00
C GLN A 68 5.62 11.40 16.07
N LYS A 69 5.95 11.69 14.80
CA LYS A 69 6.40 10.68 13.85
C LYS A 69 7.85 10.31 14.14
N LEU A 70 8.14 9.02 14.28
CA LEU A 70 9.50 8.50 14.32
C LEU A 70 9.78 7.68 13.05
N GLY A 71 11.02 7.71 12.59
CA GLY A 71 11.45 6.92 11.45
C GLY A 71 12.91 6.51 11.53
N CYS A 72 13.25 5.37 10.93
CA CYS A 72 14.64 4.96 10.71
C CYS A 72 14.78 4.26 9.36
N ARG A 73 15.97 4.32 8.75
CA ARG A 73 16.29 3.57 7.53
C ARG A 73 17.18 2.37 7.85
N LEU A 74 16.85 1.23 7.27
CA LEU A 74 17.54 -0.03 7.47
C LEU A 74 18.04 -0.54 6.11
N SER A 75 19.30 -0.95 6.02
CA SER A 75 19.82 -1.59 4.80
C SER A 75 19.77 -3.11 4.95
N LEU A 76 18.83 -3.75 4.25
CA LEU A 76 18.74 -5.20 4.21
C LEU A 76 19.70 -5.77 3.16
N PRO A 77 20.58 -6.72 3.53
CA PRO A 77 21.44 -7.36 2.56
C PRO A 77 20.65 -8.32 1.66
N ALA A 78 21.15 -8.54 0.44
CA ALA A 78 20.67 -9.63 -0.40
C ALA A 78 20.78 -10.98 0.36
N GLY A 79 19.82 -11.85 0.16
CA GLY A 79 19.76 -13.15 0.80
C GLY A 79 19.14 -13.15 2.21
N ALA A 80 18.78 -11.99 2.77
CA ALA A 80 18.07 -11.92 4.05
C ALA A 80 16.68 -12.56 3.93
N GLY A 81 16.34 -13.47 4.84
CA GLY A 81 15.02 -14.11 4.89
C GLY A 81 14.22 -13.79 6.17
N THR A 82 14.79 -13.03 7.10
CA THR A 82 14.12 -12.68 8.36
C THR A 82 14.58 -11.33 8.88
N LEU A 83 13.63 -10.49 9.27
CA LEU A 83 13.86 -9.30 10.08
C LEU A 83 13.67 -9.64 11.56
N VAL A 84 14.69 -9.37 12.36
CA VAL A 84 14.69 -9.61 13.81
C VAL A 84 14.47 -8.27 14.52
N LEU A 85 13.43 -8.16 15.32
CA LEU A 85 13.15 -6.95 16.10
C LEU A 85 13.35 -7.28 17.58
N ARG A 86 14.02 -6.41 18.32
CA ARG A 86 14.17 -6.52 19.77
C ARG A 86 13.97 -5.14 20.37
N GLY A 87 13.25 -5.03 21.46
CA GLY A 87 13.08 -3.71 22.02
C GLY A 87 12.30 -3.66 23.31
N THR A 88 12.11 -2.41 23.70
CA THR A 88 11.23 -2.01 24.79
C THR A 88 10.31 -0.93 24.27
N ALA A 89 9.07 -0.95 24.75
CA ALA A 89 8.16 0.17 24.57
C ALA A 89 7.39 0.37 25.88
N ASN A 90 6.97 1.60 26.14
CA ASN A 90 6.09 1.86 27.27
C ASN A 90 4.80 1.09 27.06
N ALA A 91 4.40 0.42 28.13
CA ALA A 91 3.13 -0.27 28.24
C ALA A 91 2.42 0.28 29.49
N PRO A 92 1.09 0.19 29.56
CA PRO A 92 0.38 0.31 30.82
C PRO A 92 1.04 -0.54 31.91
N GLU A 93 0.95 -0.15 33.18
CA GLU A 93 1.66 -0.81 34.27
C GLU A 93 1.42 -2.33 34.35
N SER A 94 0.21 -2.76 33.99
CA SER A 94 -0.21 -4.16 33.84
C SER A 94 0.60 -4.96 32.81
N GLU A 95 1.20 -4.30 31.81
CA GLU A 95 1.92 -4.92 30.69
C GLU A 95 3.43 -4.64 30.69
N ARG A 96 3.92 -3.74 31.56
CA ARG A 96 5.34 -3.34 31.66
C ARG A 96 6.32 -4.51 31.71
N ARG A 97 5.99 -5.60 32.41
CA ARG A 97 6.88 -6.78 32.52
C ARG A 97 7.03 -7.53 31.19
N ARG A 98 5.99 -7.59 30.36
CA ARG A 98 6.02 -8.25 29.05
C ARG A 98 6.74 -7.40 28.00
N MET A 99 6.69 -6.08 28.15
CA MET A 99 7.26 -5.14 27.19
C MET A 99 8.69 -4.70 27.49
N LYS A 100 9.27 -5.17 28.60
CA LYS A 100 10.64 -4.81 29.00
C LYS A 100 11.75 -5.49 28.21
N ASN A 101 11.48 -6.54 27.42
CA ASN A 101 12.46 -7.22 26.54
C ASN A 101 11.76 -8.21 25.61
N TRP A 102 11.17 -7.75 24.51
CA TRP A 102 10.57 -8.65 23.52
C TRP A 102 11.53 -8.90 22.35
N LYS A 103 11.33 -10.03 21.66
CA LYS A 103 12.07 -10.39 20.45
C LYS A 103 11.13 -11.05 19.45
N PHE A 104 10.99 -10.43 18.28
CA PHE A 104 10.25 -10.98 17.14
C PHE A 104 11.19 -11.40 16.03
N ARG A 105 10.81 -12.44 15.30
CA ARG A 105 11.43 -12.88 14.06
C ARG A 105 10.34 -12.87 13.00
N ILE A 106 10.46 -11.97 12.04
CA ILE A 106 9.45 -11.75 11.00
C ILE A 106 10.03 -12.28 9.69
N PRO A 107 9.44 -13.35 9.12
CA PRO A 107 9.81 -13.80 7.78
C PRO A 107 9.70 -12.67 6.76
N LEU A 108 10.65 -12.61 5.84
CA LEU A 108 10.59 -11.70 4.70
C LEU A 108 10.16 -12.50 3.47
N VAL A 109 9.28 -11.91 2.67
CA VAL A 109 8.88 -12.41 1.36
C VAL A 109 9.23 -11.33 0.33
N ASP A 110 10.07 -11.69 -0.64
CA ASP A 110 10.48 -10.75 -1.68
C ASP A 110 9.38 -10.58 -2.74
N ALA A 111 8.81 -9.37 -2.82
CA ALA A 111 7.81 -9.01 -3.81
C ALA A 111 8.43 -8.49 -5.13
N ALA A 112 9.77 -8.45 -5.26
CA ALA A 112 10.42 -8.00 -6.50
C ALA A 112 10.05 -8.84 -7.75
N PRO A 113 9.88 -10.17 -7.69
CA PRO A 113 9.40 -10.93 -8.85
C PRO A 113 8.01 -10.47 -9.33
N LEU A 114 7.15 -10.08 -8.38
CA LEU A 114 5.81 -9.57 -8.63
C LEU A 114 5.83 -8.12 -9.16
N MET A 115 6.48 -7.19 -8.45
CA MET A 115 6.41 -5.75 -8.73
C MET A 115 7.45 -5.26 -9.73
N GLY A 116 8.57 -5.97 -9.86
CA GLY A 116 9.68 -5.63 -10.75
C GLY A 116 9.26 -5.34 -12.20
N PRO A 117 8.36 -6.12 -12.83
CA PRO A 117 7.83 -5.84 -14.16
C PRO A 117 7.26 -4.42 -14.34
N LEU A 118 6.56 -3.88 -13.33
CA LEU A 118 5.97 -2.54 -13.41
C LEU A 118 7.03 -1.42 -13.37
N ARG A 119 8.21 -1.70 -12.80
CA ARG A 119 9.29 -0.72 -12.61
C ARG A 119 10.33 -0.71 -13.73
N GLN A 120 10.14 -1.47 -14.80
CA GLN A 120 11.09 -1.58 -15.91
C GLN A 120 11.13 -0.30 -16.76
N ALA A 121 12.00 0.64 -16.40
CA ALA A 121 12.23 1.87 -17.17
C ALA A 121 12.52 1.57 -18.65
N GLY A 122 12.01 2.44 -19.53
CA GLY A 122 12.17 2.30 -20.99
C GLY A 122 11.27 1.26 -21.66
N THR A 123 10.50 0.48 -20.91
CA THR A 123 9.43 -0.39 -21.45
C THR A 123 8.12 0.39 -21.50
N ASP A 124 7.24 0.21 -22.47
CA ASP A 124 5.93 0.87 -22.45
C ASP A 124 5.04 0.32 -21.31
N VAL A 125 4.14 1.15 -20.78
CA VAL A 125 3.33 0.78 -19.61
C VAL A 125 2.41 -0.42 -19.86
N GLY A 126 1.95 -0.62 -21.09
CA GLY A 126 1.08 -1.75 -21.45
C GLY A 126 1.83 -3.09 -21.41
N THR A 127 3.04 -3.15 -21.96
CA THR A 127 3.92 -4.31 -21.86
C THR A 127 4.31 -4.61 -20.42
N ARG A 128 4.60 -3.56 -19.61
CA ARG A 128 4.85 -3.73 -18.17
C ARG A 128 3.64 -4.34 -17.45
N LEU A 129 2.43 -3.88 -17.77
CA LEU A 129 1.19 -4.40 -17.19
C LEU A 129 0.95 -5.87 -17.55
N ALA A 130 1.16 -6.26 -18.81
CA ALA A 130 1.01 -7.65 -19.23
C ALA A 130 1.97 -8.58 -18.46
N ARG A 131 3.25 -8.19 -18.36
CA ARG A 131 4.26 -8.93 -17.59
C ARG A 131 3.93 -8.97 -16.09
N PHE A 132 3.39 -7.89 -15.56
CA PHE A 132 2.92 -7.83 -14.18
C PHE A 132 1.78 -8.80 -13.91
N ALA A 133 0.77 -8.87 -14.78
CA ALA A 133 -0.34 -9.81 -14.63
C ALA A 133 0.13 -11.28 -14.75
N GLU A 134 1.16 -11.56 -15.54
CA GLU A 134 1.83 -12.87 -15.54
C GLU A 134 2.53 -13.16 -14.21
N ALA A 135 3.37 -12.22 -13.75
CA ALA A 135 4.10 -12.35 -12.49
C ALA A 135 3.17 -12.46 -11.28
N GLU A 136 2.04 -11.76 -11.28
CA GLU A 136 1.02 -11.86 -10.23
C GLU A 136 0.39 -13.25 -10.20
N ARG A 137 0.08 -13.82 -11.36
CA ARG A 137 -0.47 -15.18 -11.44
C ARG A 137 0.50 -16.22 -10.88
N GLU A 138 1.77 -16.13 -11.26
CA GLU A 138 2.82 -17.00 -10.75
C GLU A 138 3.01 -16.84 -9.25
N PHE A 139 3.14 -15.60 -8.78
CA PHE A 139 3.36 -15.28 -7.36
C PHE A 139 2.18 -15.74 -6.50
N ALA A 140 0.94 -15.37 -6.82
CA ALA A 140 -0.22 -15.86 -6.06
C ALA A 140 -0.41 -17.38 -6.20
N GLY A 141 0.07 -18.02 -7.27
CA GLY A 141 0.08 -19.49 -7.39
C GLY A 141 1.08 -20.16 -6.44
N GLU A 142 2.27 -19.59 -6.27
CA GLU A 142 3.29 -20.08 -5.33
C GLU A 142 2.82 -20.03 -3.86
N TRP A 143 2.04 -19.01 -3.53
CA TRP A 143 1.57 -18.71 -2.18
C TRP A 143 0.11 -19.09 -1.90
N ASP A 144 -0.56 -19.75 -2.84
CA ASP A 144 -1.99 -20.13 -2.76
C ASP A 144 -2.92 -18.96 -2.39
N ILE A 145 -2.63 -17.77 -2.93
CA ILE A 145 -3.38 -16.54 -2.65
C ILE A 145 -4.55 -16.45 -3.65
N PRO A 146 -5.81 -16.35 -3.17
CA PRO A 146 -6.97 -16.20 -4.04
C PRO A 146 -7.02 -14.80 -4.65
N GLY A 147 -7.74 -14.65 -5.75
CA GLY A 147 -7.79 -13.40 -6.50
C GLY A 147 -6.64 -13.28 -7.49
N ARG A 148 -6.91 -12.62 -8.62
CA ARG A 148 -5.99 -12.50 -9.75
C ARG A 148 -6.18 -11.13 -10.37
N VAL A 149 -5.10 -10.56 -10.89
CA VAL A 149 -5.20 -9.40 -11.78
C VAL A 149 -5.78 -9.87 -13.11
N ALA A 150 -6.98 -9.38 -13.44
CA ALA A 150 -7.64 -9.67 -14.70
C ALA A 150 -7.49 -8.48 -15.65
N LEU A 151 -6.93 -8.72 -16.83
CA LEU A 151 -6.78 -7.70 -17.87
C LEU A 151 -7.95 -7.77 -18.86
N ALA A 152 -8.56 -6.63 -19.15
CA ALA A 152 -9.58 -6.54 -20.20
C ALA A 152 -8.94 -6.62 -21.59
N PRO A 153 -9.70 -7.01 -22.64
CA PRO A 153 -9.25 -6.87 -24.02
C PRO A 153 -8.83 -5.43 -24.33
N ARG A 154 -7.89 -5.24 -25.25
CA ARG A 154 -7.44 -3.90 -25.67
C ARG A 154 -8.59 -3.01 -26.19
N ALA A 155 -8.47 -1.71 -25.94
CA ALA A 155 -9.37 -0.71 -26.49
C ALA A 155 -9.11 -0.53 -27.99
N ALA A 156 -10.18 -0.37 -28.77
CA ALA A 156 -10.06 0.13 -30.13
C ALA A 156 -9.61 1.61 -30.10
N PRO A 157 -8.79 2.09 -31.05
CA PRO A 157 -8.38 3.50 -31.11
C PRO A 157 -9.57 4.47 -31.07
N GLU A 158 -10.68 4.11 -31.73
CA GLU A 158 -11.90 4.91 -31.80
C GLU A 158 -12.60 5.02 -30.44
N ALA A 159 -12.46 4.02 -29.57
CA ALA A 159 -13.01 4.06 -28.22
C ALA A 159 -12.25 5.06 -27.33
N ILE A 160 -10.93 5.16 -27.50
CA ILE A 160 -10.09 6.14 -26.82
C ILE A 160 -10.43 7.55 -27.32
N GLU A 161 -10.53 7.74 -28.64
CA GLU A 161 -10.91 9.02 -29.24
C GLU A 161 -12.32 9.47 -28.80
N ALA A 162 -13.27 8.54 -28.73
CA ALA A 162 -14.61 8.81 -28.23
C ALA A 162 -14.59 9.23 -26.75
N ALA A 163 -13.74 8.60 -25.92
CA ALA A 163 -13.55 8.99 -24.53
C ALA A 163 -12.99 10.42 -24.42
N GLU A 164 -11.93 10.74 -25.15
CA GLU A 164 -11.33 12.09 -25.17
C GLU A 164 -12.32 13.16 -25.62
N SER A 165 -13.06 12.89 -26.69
CA SER A 165 -14.10 13.79 -27.21
C SER A 165 -15.20 14.04 -26.17
N ARG A 166 -15.72 12.98 -25.52
CA ARG A 166 -16.75 13.08 -24.49
C ARG A 166 -16.27 13.80 -23.24
N LEU A 167 -15.03 13.58 -22.82
CA LEU A 167 -14.44 14.22 -21.65
C LEU A 167 -14.07 15.70 -21.92
N GLY A 168 -13.85 16.05 -23.19
CA GLY A 168 -13.39 17.36 -23.61
C GLY A 168 -11.90 17.59 -23.30
N MET A 169 -11.11 16.52 -23.20
CA MET A 169 -9.67 16.57 -22.93
C MET A 169 -8.94 15.38 -23.56
N ARG A 170 -7.64 15.53 -23.80
CA ARG A 170 -6.78 14.39 -24.12
C ARG A 170 -6.50 13.59 -22.86
N LEU A 171 -6.48 12.26 -22.98
CA LEU A 171 -6.04 11.40 -21.89
C LEU A 171 -4.51 11.52 -21.73
N PRO A 172 -3.97 11.31 -20.51
CA PRO A 172 -2.52 11.17 -20.34
C PRO A 172 -1.95 10.14 -21.33
N GLY A 173 -0.84 10.46 -22.00
CA GLY A 173 -0.31 9.63 -23.09
C GLY A 173 -0.06 8.17 -22.68
N GLU A 174 0.46 7.96 -21.47
CA GLU A 174 0.67 6.63 -20.90
C GLU A 174 -0.65 5.90 -20.57
N LEU A 175 -1.71 6.62 -20.15
CA LEU A 175 -3.02 6.00 -19.98
C LEU A 175 -3.60 5.55 -21.32
N ALA A 176 -3.52 6.39 -22.36
CA ALA A 176 -3.97 6.01 -23.69
C ALA A 176 -3.16 4.82 -24.24
N ALA A 177 -1.85 4.78 -23.99
CA ALA A 177 -1.02 3.62 -24.32
C ALA A 177 -1.48 2.38 -23.56
N LEU A 178 -1.69 2.47 -22.24
CA LEU A 178 -2.20 1.38 -21.42
C LEU A 178 -3.51 0.80 -21.98
N LEU A 179 -4.47 1.66 -22.32
CA LEU A 179 -5.77 1.25 -22.86
C LEU A 179 -5.66 0.51 -24.21
N ARG A 180 -4.69 0.86 -25.06
CA ARG A 180 -4.41 0.13 -26.32
C ARG A 180 -3.83 -1.28 -26.08
N HIS A 181 -3.32 -1.55 -24.88
CA HIS A 181 -2.88 -2.88 -24.48
C HIS A 181 -3.97 -3.63 -23.71
N SER A 182 -4.69 -2.95 -22.83
CA SER A 182 -5.78 -3.51 -22.03
C SER A 182 -6.78 -2.41 -21.67
N ASP A 183 -8.04 -2.55 -22.09
CA ASP A 183 -9.12 -1.58 -21.84
C ASP A 183 -9.64 -1.67 -20.40
N GLY A 184 -8.76 -1.77 -19.42
CA GLY A 184 -9.13 -1.92 -18.01
C GLY A 184 -8.47 -3.10 -17.34
N LEU A 185 -8.52 -3.06 -16.02
CA LEU A 185 -7.94 -4.04 -15.12
C LEU A 185 -8.92 -4.25 -13.98
N GLU A 186 -9.09 -5.48 -13.53
CA GLU A 186 -9.87 -5.81 -12.35
C GLU A 186 -9.01 -6.58 -11.35
N LEU A 187 -9.15 -6.23 -10.07
CA LEU A 187 -8.50 -6.84 -8.93
C LEU A 187 -9.48 -6.77 -7.76
N GLU A 188 -10.10 -7.88 -7.40
CA GLU A 188 -10.98 -7.99 -6.21
C GLU A 188 -12.04 -6.87 -6.09
N GLY A 189 -12.63 -6.49 -7.23
CA GLY A 189 -13.62 -5.42 -7.29
C GLY A 189 -13.03 -4.01 -7.42
N HIS A 190 -11.74 -3.82 -7.17
CA HIS A 190 -11.02 -2.63 -7.62
C HIS A 190 -10.81 -2.70 -9.13
N ARG A 191 -10.88 -1.56 -9.83
CA ARG A 191 -10.73 -1.57 -11.28
C ARG A 191 -10.16 -0.30 -11.88
N LEU A 192 -9.29 -0.47 -12.87
CA LEU A 192 -9.01 0.57 -13.86
C LEU A 192 -10.17 0.62 -14.85
N LEU A 193 -10.75 1.80 -15.05
CA LEU A 193 -11.93 1.95 -15.90
C LEU A 193 -11.59 1.78 -17.38
N PRO A 194 -12.42 1.04 -18.16
CA PRO A 194 -12.31 1.01 -19.62
C PRO A 194 -12.56 2.41 -20.21
N ALA A 195 -12.06 2.66 -21.41
CA ALA A 195 -12.23 3.93 -22.14
C ALA A 195 -13.69 4.39 -22.19
N ARG A 196 -14.63 3.45 -22.36
CA ARG A 196 -16.07 3.71 -22.41
C ARG A 196 -16.68 4.15 -21.07
N GLU A 197 -16.05 3.83 -19.95
CA GLU A 197 -16.53 4.14 -18.59
C GLU A 197 -15.78 5.31 -17.94
N LEU A 198 -14.65 5.76 -18.49
CA LEU A 198 -13.96 6.97 -18.02
C LEU A 198 -14.93 8.15 -18.01
N ASP A 199 -15.20 8.76 -16.87
CA ASP A 199 -16.11 9.89 -16.77
C ASP A 199 -15.66 10.85 -15.67
N ARG A 200 -16.33 12.00 -15.59
CA ARG A 200 -16.08 13.00 -14.55
C ARG A 200 -16.51 12.47 -13.19
N LEU A 201 -15.78 12.82 -12.15
CA LEU A 201 -16.11 12.42 -10.77
C LEU A 201 -17.53 12.84 -10.37
N SER A 202 -18.01 14.00 -10.82
CA SER A 202 -19.38 14.46 -10.57
C SER A 202 -20.47 13.45 -10.96
N ARG A 203 -20.26 12.66 -12.03
CA ARG A 203 -21.19 11.59 -12.41
C ARG A 203 -21.19 10.46 -11.39
N PHE A 204 -20.01 10.04 -10.94
CA PHE A 204 -19.86 8.98 -9.95
C PHE A 204 -20.42 9.40 -8.58
N LEU A 205 -20.18 10.63 -8.16
CA LEU A 205 -20.74 11.17 -6.92
C LEU A 205 -22.28 11.12 -6.91
N GLY A 206 -22.92 11.42 -8.04
CA GLY A 206 -24.37 11.25 -8.19
C GLY A 206 -24.83 9.80 -8.07
N GLN A 207 -24.06 8.84 -8.59
CA GLN A 207 -24.35 7.41 -8.48
C GLN A 207 -24.14 6.86 -7.07
N TRP A 208 -23.20 7.42 -6.32
CA TRP A 208 -22.93 7.08 -4.92
C TRP A 208 -23.87 7.80 -3.93
N ASN A 209 -24.89 8.50 -4.43
CA ASN A 209 -25.89 9.21 -3.64
C ASN A 209 -25.31 10.26 -2.69
N TYR A 210 -24.20 10.93 -3.07
CA TYR A 210 -23.76 12.11 -2.33
C TYR A 210 -24.79 13.22 -2.49
N ALA A 211 -25.30 13.71 -1.35
CA ALA A 211 -26.25 14.81 -1.36
C ALA A 211 -25.61 16.05 -2.00
N GLU A 212 -26.34 16.72 -2.90
CA GLU A 212 -25.87 17.94 -3.55
C GLU A 212 -25.40 18.99 -2.53
N GLN A 213 -26.09 19.08 -1.38
CA GLN A 213 -25.71 19.96 -0.28
C GLN A 213 -24.32 19.64 0.28
N THR A 214 -24.01 18.35 0.49
CA THR A 214 -22.68 17.94 0.98
C THR A 214 -21.58 18.40 0.03
N LEU A 215 -21.82 18.34 -1.29
CA LEU A 215 -20.87 18.81 -2.29
C LEU A 215 -20.82 20.35 -2.38
N ALA A 216 -21.95 21.02 -2.17
CA ALA A 216 -22.04 22.47 -2.15
C ALA A 216 -21.32 23.11 -0.95
N ASP A 217 -21.22 22.39 0.16
CA ASP A 217 -20.55 22.83 1.38
C ASP A 217 -19.01 22.66 1.32
N LEU A 218 -18.48 21.99 0.30
CA LEU A 218 -17.03 21.83 0.11
C LEU A 218 -16.34 23.15 -0.25
N PRO A 219 -15.03 23.31 0.02
CA PRO A 219 -14.28 24.46 -0.47
C PRO A 219 -14.39 24.60 -1.99
N ALA A 220 -14.49 25.84 -2.50
CA ALA A 220 -14.71 26.11 -3.92
C ALA A 220 -13.65 25.47 -4.84
N GLU A 221 -12.40 25.39 -4.37
CA GLU A 221 -11.32 24.72 -5.09
C GLU A 221 -11.57 23.21 -5.24
N VAL A 222 -12.06 22.56 -4.19
CA VAL A 222 -12.42 21.13 -4.20
C VAL A 222 -13.64 20.89 -5.09
N GLN A 223 -14.65 21.77 -5.04
CA GLN A 223 -15.79 21.69 -5.94
C GLN A 223 -15.37 21.80 -7.42
N ARG A 224 -14.43 22.70 -7.75
CA ARG A 224 -13.85 22.79 -9.10
C ARG A 224 -13.15 21.50 -9.47
N LEU A 225 -12.26 21.02 -8.59
CA LEU A 225 -11.52 19.77 -8.81
C LEU A 225 -12.49 18.62 -9.12
N TYR A 226 -13.52 18.40 -8.31
CA TYR A 226 -14.47 17.30 -8.51
C TYR A 226 -15.31 17.42 -9.78
N ARG A 227 -15.53 18.65 -10.27
CA ARG A 227 -16.25 18.91 -11.53
C ARG A 227 -15.37 18.70 -12.77
N GLU A 228 -14.08 18.95 -12.64
CA GLU A 228 -13.12 18.90 -13.75
C GLU A 228 -12.37 17.57 -13.83
N SER A 229 -12.23 16.86 -12.71
CA SER A 229 -11.48 15.59 -12.65
C SER A 229 -12.17 14.43 -13.33
N VAL A 230 -11.38 13.64 -14.04
CA VAL A 230 -11.77 12.34 -14.62
C VAL A 230 -11.37 11.22 -13.67
N VAL A 231 -12.27 10.26 -13.47
CA VAL A 231 -11.98 9.04 -12.70
C VAL A 231 -11.28 8.03 -13.60
N LEU A 232 -10.13 7.54 -13.15
CA LEU A 232 -9.32 6.54 -13.86
C LEU A 232 -9.44 5.15 -13.25
N PHE A 233 -9.51 5.09 -11.92
CA PHE A 233 -9.54 3.85 -11.15
C PHE A 233 -10.57 3.98 -10.03
N LEU A 234 -11.25 2.89 -9.71
CA LEU A 234 -12.18 2.78 -8.60
C LEU A 234 -11.68 1.73 -7.59
N GLU A 235 -11.66 2.11 -6.33
CA GLU A 235 -11.55 1.19 -5.21
C GLU A 235 -12.96 0.73 -4.78
N ASN A 236 -13.12 -0.57 -4.57
CA ASN A 236 -14.31 -1.15 -3.96
C ASN A 236 -13.87 -1.91 -2.71
N GLY A 237 -14.17 -1.38 -1.52
CA GLY A 237 -13.76 -1.96 -0.24
C GLY A 237 -14.62 -1.44 0.91
N ASP A 238 -14.01 -1.18 2.07
CA ASP A 238 -14.69 -0.60 3.25
C ASP A 238 -15.19 0.84 3.06
N GLY A 239 -14.89 1.42 1.90
CA GLY A 239 -15.42 2.68 1.42
C GLY A 239 -15.18 2.86 -0.07
N VAL A 240 -15.52 4.03 -0.58
CA VAL A 240 -15.30 4.39 -1.98
C VAL A 240 -14.06 5.26 -2.13
N GLY A 241 -13.09 4.74 -2.89
CA GLY A 241 -11.91 5.47 -3.33
C GLY A 241 -11.83 5.59 -4.85
N ALA A 242 -11.14 6.61 -5.33
CA ALA A 242 -10.94 6.81 -6.76
C ALA A 242 -9.61 7.49 -7.07
N LEU A 243 -8.94 7.03 -8.14
CA LEU A 243 -7.88 7.81 -8.75
C LEU A 243 -8.47 8.83 -9.69
N LEU A 244 -8.12 10.09 -9.47
CA LEU A 244 -8.55 11.23 -10.27
C LEU A 244 -7.39 11.77 -11.10
N VAL A 245 -7.71 12.36 -12.25
CA VAL A 245 -6.80 13.24 -12.99
C VAL A 245 -7.48 14.59 -13.33
N ASP A 246 -6.81 15.69 -13.01
CA ASP A 246 -7.14 17.06 -13.47
C ASP A 246 -5.90 17.67 -14.12
N ARG A 247 -5.94 17.92 -15.43
CA ARG A 247 -4.82 18.52 -16.21
C ARG A 247 -3.46 17.86 -15.91
N GLU A 248 -3.41 16.54 -16.01
CA GLU A 248 -2.22 15.70 -15.75
C GLU A 248 -1.73 15.70 -14.28
N VAL A 249 -2.53 16.24 -13.35
CA VAL A 249 -2.28 16.16 -11.91
C VAL A 249 -3.15 15.06 -11.32
N PHE A 250 -2.52 14.15 -10.58
CA PHE A 250 -3.18 12.97 -10.01
C PHE A 250 -3.55 13.18 -8.54
N TYR A 251 -4.76 12.79 -8.19
CA TYR A 251 -5.26 12.84 -6.82
C TYR A 251 -5.88 11.51 -6.43
N TRP A 252 -5.74 11.16 -5.16
CA TRP A 252 -6.52 10.11 -4.54
C TRP A 252 -7.73 10.70 -3.82
N PHE A 253 -8.91 10.33 -4.28
CA PHE A 253 -10.19 10.59 -3.63
C PHE A 253 -10.54 9.44 -2.70
N HIS A 254 -11.05 9.76 -1.52
CA HIS A 254 -11.68 8.80 -0.62
C HIS A 254 -12.86 9.49 0.09
N GLU A 255 -13.95 8.77 0.29
CA GLU A 255 -15.18 9.33 0.85
C GLU A 255 -15.03 9.93 2.24
N GLU A 256 -14.19 9.34 3.10
CA GLU A 256 -13.90 9.89 4.42
C GLU A 256 -13.14 11.23 4.38
N ARG A 257 -12.68 11.66 3.20
CA ARG A 257 -11.83 12.85 3.00
C ARG A 257 -12.32 13.74 1.86
N LEU A 258 -13.65 13.89 1.69
CA LEU A 258 -14.24 14.73 0.63
C LEU A 258 -13.65 16.16 0.58
N ALA A 259 -13.37 16.78 1.72
CA ALA A 259 -12.83 18.13 1.73
C ALA A 259 -11.33 18.21 1.41
N ASN A 260 -10.62 17.07 1.43
CA ASN A 260 -9.16 16.99 1.35
C ASN A 260 -8.71 15.80 0.48
N PRO A 261 -9.00 15.83 -0.84
CA PRO A 261 -8.43 14.85 -1.76
C PRO A 261 -6.91 14.91 -1.72
N LEU A 262 -6.25 13.76 -1.71
CA LEU A 262 -4.81 13.65 -1.53
C LEU A 262 -4.11 13.88 -2.87
N LEU A 263 -3.35 14.97 -3.00
CA LEU A 263 -2.43 15.14 -4.12
C LEU A 263 -1.35 14.05 -4.07
N LEU A 264 -1.13 13.35 -5.18
CA LEU A 264 -0.11 12.31 -5.27
C LEU A 264 1.24 12.93 -5.64
N VAL A 265 2.20 12.79 -4.73
CA VAL A 265 3.58 13.24 -4.88
C VAL A 265 4.54 12.09 -4.62
N ASP A 266 5.76 12.18 -5.14
CA ASP A 266 6.83 11.23 -4.86
C ASP A 266 7.55 11.56 -3.54
N GLY A 267 8.54 10.74 -3.16
CA GLY A 267 9.31 10.94 -1.93
C GLY A 267 10.13 12.24 -1.87
N ASP A 268 10.30 12.93 -3.00
CA ASP A 268 10.93 14.27 -3.08
C ASP A 268 9.88 15.40 -3.04
N GLY A 269 8.59 15.07 -2.90
CA GLY A 269 7.47 16.01 -2.92
C GLY A 269 7.10 16.53 -4.31
N ARG A 270 7.59 15.90 -5.38
CA ARG A 270 7.24 16.26 -6.77
C ARG A 270 5.96 15.54 -7.16
N ARG A 271 5.13 16.15 -8.01
CA ARG A 271 3.91 15.51 -8.53
C ARG A 271 4.28 14.21 -9.23
N MET A 272 3.56 13.13 -8.91
CA MET A 272 3.71 11.87 -9.61
C MET A 272 3.21 12.00 -11.06
N ASP A 273 3.90 11.36 -12.01
CA ASP A 273 3.35 11.11 -13.34
C ASP A 273 2.37 9.91 -13.33
N PHE A 274 1.78 9.61 -14.49
CA PHE A 274 0.86 8.47 -14.61
C PHE A 274 1.50 7.14 -14.25
N THR A 275 2.74 6.90 -14.68
CA THR A 275 3.43 5.63 -14.44
C THR A 275 3.69 5.45 -12.95
N GLN A 276 4.21 6.47 -12.27
CA GLN A 276 4.44 6.48 -10.83
C GLN A 276 3.13 6.26 -10.07
N THR A 277 2.07 6.97 -10.45
CA THR A 277 0.74 6.84 -9.87
C THR A 277 0.16 5.44 -10.04
N PHE A 278 0.32 4.85 -11.24
CA PHE A 278 -0.17 3.51 -11.52
C PHE A 278 0.60 2.44 -10.74
N VAL A 279 1.92 2.57 -10.64
CA VAL A 279 2.74 1.70 -9.79
C VAL A 279 2.30 1.81 -8.33
N TRP A 280 2.09 3.03 -7.83
CA TRP A 280 1.60 3.29 -6.47
C TRP A 280 0.25 2.61 -6.20
N LEU A 281 -0.69 2.65 -7.16
CA LEU A 281 -1.97 1.94 -7.05
C LEU A 281 -1.78 0.43 -6.96
N MET A 282 -0.95 -0.14 -7.84
CA MET A 282 -0.70 -1.59 -7.84
C MET A 282 0.02 -2.01 -6.57
N GLU A 283 1.01 -1.24 -6.10
CA GLU A 283 1.65 -1.46 -4.81
C GLU A 283 0.63 -1.48 -3.68
N ARG A 284 -0.25 -0.49 -3.64
CA ARG A 284 -1.28 -0.41 -2.61
C ARG A 284 -2.17 -1.65 -2.62
N PHE A 285 -2.90 -1.89 -3.70
CA PHE A 285 -3.95 -2.91 -3.69
C PHE A 285 -3.43 -4.33 -3.83
N VAL A 286 -2.38 -4.55 -4.64
CA VAL A 286 -1.86 -5.91 -4.85
C VAL A 286 -1.01 -6.32 -3.66
N LEU A 287 -0.09 -5.48 -3.16
CA LEU A 287 0.72 -5.87 -2.00
C LEU A 287 -0.09 -5.93 -0.72
N GLU A 288 -1.10 -5.08 -0.51
CA GLU A 288 -1.99 -5.17 0.65
C GLU A 288 -2.73 -6.51 0.67
N ARG A 289 -3.38 -6.89 -0.44
CA ARG A 289 -4.03 -8.19 -0.57
C ARG A 289 -3.07 -9.35 -0.29
N HIS A 290 -1.89 -9.35 -0.90
CA HIS A 290 -0.93 -10.41 -0.66
C HIS A 290 -0.44 -10.41 0.79
N ALA A 291 -0.24 -9.24 1.40
CA ALA A 291 0.17 -9.12 2.80
C ALA A 291 -0.91 -9.66 3.75
N ASP A 292 -2.19 -9.42 3.45
CA ASP A 292 -3.32 -9.94 4.21
C ASP A 292 -3.48 -11.46 4.07
N ALA A 293 -3.15 -12.00 2.89
CA ALA A 293 -3.17 -13.44 2.64
C ALA A 293 -1.99 -14.18 3.29
N LEU A 294 -0.87 -13.49 3.57
CA LEU A 294 0.25 -14.08 4.28
C LEU A 294 -0.11 -14.30 5.77
N GLU A 295 -0.18 -15.57 6.20
CA GLU A 295 -0.41 -15.91 7.61
C GLU A 295 0.67 -15.33 8.54
N SER A 296 1.90 -15.19 8.04
CA SER A 296 3.02 -14.59 8.76
C SER A 296 4.08 -14.03 7.82
N GLY A 297 4.74 -12.96 8.28
CA GLY A 297 5.82 -12.31 7.54
C GLY A 297 5.44 -10.93 7.04
N ILE A 298 6.32 -10.36 6.22
CA ILE A 298 6.07 -9.11 5.52
C ILE A 298 6.55 -9.22 4.08
N LEU A 299 5.80 -8.60 3.17
CA LEU A 299 6.23 -8.37 1.81
C LEU A 299 7.21 -7.22 1.76
N VAL A 300 8.32 -7.43 1.07
CA VAL A 300 9.31 -6.41 0.78
C VAL A 300 9.57 -6.41 -0.71
N ASP A 301 9.27 -5.30 -1.39
CA ASP A 301 9.65 -5.16 -2.78
C ASP A 301 11.13 -4.76 -2.88
N SER A 302 12.02 -5.72 -3.12
CA SER A 302 13.44 -5.42 -3.32
C SER A 302 13.77 -4.76 -4.67
N SER A 303 12.78 -4.60 -5.55
CA SER A 303 12.91 -3.83 -6.79
C SER A 303 12.67 -2.33 -6.60
N ALA A 304 12.02 -1.94 -5.50
CA ALA A 304 11.88 -0.55 -5.10
C ALA A 304 13.19 0.01 -4.51
N PRO A 305 13.50 1.31 -4.71
CA PRO A 305 14.68 1.92 -4.09
C PRO A 305 14.56 1.98 -2.56
N VAL A 306 13.35 2.22 -2.07
CA VAL A 306 13.00 2.23 -0.65
C VAL A 306 11.63 1.58 -0.48
N THR A 307 11.52 0.62 0.43
CA THR A 307 10.24 0.05 0.85
C THR A 307 9.87 0.64 2.20
N THR A 308 8.78 1.39 2.26
CA THR A 308 8.32 1.98 3.52
C THR A 308 7.48 0.95 4.28
N LEU A 309 7.82 0.74 5.55
CA LEU A 309 7.07 -0.10 6.46
C LEU A 309 6.55 0.74 7.62
N ARG A 310 5.26 0.63 7.93
CA ARG A 310 4.69 1.21 9.14
C ARG A 310 4.73 0.20 10.26
N LEU A 311 5.46 0.50 11.32
CA LEU A 311 5.39 -0.22 12.58
C LEU A 311 4.15 0.26 13.34
N ARG A 312 3.04 -0.49 13.27
CA ARG A 312 1.87 -0.19 14.08
C ARG A 312 2.04 -0.77 15.48
N ASN A 313 1.97 0.11 16.47
CA ASN A 313 1.68 -0.27 17.84
C ASN A 313 0.16 -0.48 17.94
N LEU A 314 -0.32 -1.72 17.83
CA LEU A 314 -1.76 -1.97 17.98
C LEU A 314 -2.09 -2.03 19.48
N PRO A 315 -2.86 -1.05 20.02
CA PRO A 315 -3.46 -1.23 21.34
C PRO A 315 -4.46 -2.38 21.20
N LYS A 316 -4.34 -3.41 22.03
CA LYS A 316 -5.32 -4.50 22.01
C LYS A 316 -6.30 -4.35 23.15
N ASP A 317 -7.58 -4.45 22.80
CA ASP A 317 -8.66 -4.89 23.69
C ASP A 317 -8.46 -6.34 24.24
N TYR A 318 -7.28 -6.95 24.06
CA TYR A 318 -7.00 -8.38 24.27
C TYR A 318 -5.60 -8.72 24.85
N GLY A 319 -4.92 -7.80 25.56
CA GLY A 319 -3.83 -8.16 26.48
C GLY A 319 -2.52 -8.73 25.87
N SER A 320 -2.24 -8.41 24.61
CA SER A 320 -0.95 -8.70 23.96
C SER A 320 -0.62 -7.64 22.90
N LEU A 321 0.56 -7.02 22.95
CA LEU A 321 1.09 -6.17 21.88
C LEU A 321 1.21 -6.97 20.56
N SER A 322 0.66 -6.47 19.45
CA SER A 322 1.01 -6.93 18.11
C SER A 322 1.67 -5.80 17.35
N LEU A 323 2.96 -5.96 17.05
CA LEU A 323 3.66 -5.12 16.10
C LEU A 323 3.38 -5.68 14.71
N ARG A 324 2.65 -4.91 13.89
CA ARG A 324 2.53 -5.18 12.46
C ARG A 324 3.42 -4.21 11.72
N LEU A 325 4.21 -4.75 10.78
CA LEU A 325 4.93 -3.97 9.79
C LEU A 325 4.10 -4.07 8.52
N GLU A 326 3.50 -2.96 8.11
CA GLU A 326 2.66 -2.91 6.91
C GLU A 326 3.40 -2.12 5.82
N PRO A 327 3.43 -2.58 4.57
CA PRO A 327 3.86 -1.75 3.46
C PRO A 327 3.03 -0.47 3.43
N VAL A 328 3.70 0.68 3.36
CA VAL A 328 3.03 1.94 3.06
C VAL A 328 3.48 2.32 1.65
N PRO A 329 2.55 2.51 0.71
CA PRO A 329 2.93 3.04 -0.58
C PRO A 329 3.59 4.41 -0.37
N ALA A 330 4.70 4.66 -1.06
CA ALA A 330 5.39 5.95 -0.94
C ALA A 330 4.45 7.07 -1.40
N VAL A 331 4.11 7.99 -0.50
CA VAL A 331 3.43 9.27 -0.80
C VAL A 331 4.42 10.38 -0.51
#